data_AF-D2TX65-F1
#
_entry.id   AF-D2TX65-F1
#
_cell.length_a   1.000
_cell.length_b   1.000
_cell.length_c   1.000
_cell.angle_alpha   90.00
_cell.angle_beta   90.00
_cell.angle_gamma   90.00
#
_symmetry.space_group_name_H-M   'P 1'
#
loop_
_entity.id
_entity.type
_entity.pdbx_description
1 polymer ?
#
loop_
_entity_poly.entity_id
_entity_poly.type
_entity_poly.pdbx_seq_one_letter_code
_entity_poly.pdbx_strand_id
1 'polypeptide(L)'
;MAVYDSYGVQQFYFRNILKYDPDQLRQELLSYGDKIVSSSHGGTVYSDYDLSEFIKYAEFLSEEPTTVTLQRQAVKHSDNMWYIWTGALPHKISERSPADDKKWRCVGLLNGFPVRDAQNFGFTDGMEEASPIIIAMMESPFFNMTFPSGSTINIAQTWNLRSDLSINFQGSVIYWKGEQMEILDKSKSATMCIFDTEDYGGGTTGSSRNIHLSNLIINANEYAIGIAMRNVTRFSLINIEINNTQKTGIDISNSHFGDIKNIALTNCAPLTSKGFTSDSIEEHRGDGIIIWYGSTHVAVDNIKVQNADKLRSGRCGIVVDGYAPPNQPDTRIISINNAYAFGYDRPVHTELCGVVIISNSVFEYSSNYDNHKKFKCVAIVWNTLEVTEFINCVFRSDFNFLKPSGGKAIFNGCNITLSHEGEFFTAGNAAGFGGKIEFNNCTLSQRSGNGGMYGADFTFNHCILNSDNDDKKPSVFTIGSESNVHAVR
;
A
#
# COMPACT_ATOMS: atom_id res chain seq x y z
N MET A 1 48.22 44.22 -17.81
CA MET A 1 48.07 42.78 -17.51
C MET A 1 48.43 42.01 -18.74
N ALA A 2 49.27 41.00 -18.60
CA ALA A 2 49.65 40.11 -19.69
C ALA A 2 49.45 38.68 -19.22
N VAL A 3 48.83 37.85 -20.04
CA VAL A 3 48.61 36.42 -19.77
C VAL A 3 49.37 35.65 -20.83
N TYR A 4 50.16 34.69 -20.39
CA TYR A 4 50.96 33.83 -21.24
C TYR A 4 50.51 32.38 -21.01
N ASP A 5 50.62 31.55 -22.05
CA ASP A 5 50.46 30.12 -21.87
C ASP A 5 51.70 29.48 -21.23
N SER A 6 51.63 28.17 -20.99
CA SER A 6 52.73 27.39 -20.42
C SER A 6 53.98 27.33 -21.30
N TYR A 7 53.89 27.70 -22.58
CA TYR A 7 55.02 27.77 -23.50
C TYR A 7 55.60 29.19 -23.60
N GLY A 8 55.10 30.14 -22.79
CA GLY A 8 55.57 31.51 -22.76
C GLY A 8 55.06 32.36 -23.93
N VAL A 9 54.06 31.89 -24.69
CA VAL A 9 53.43 32.67 -25.76
C VAL A 9 52.37 33.58 -25.15
N GLN A 10 52.40 34.86 -25.52
CA GLN A 10 51.47 35.85 -25.00
C GLN A 10 50.07 35.62 -25.56
N GLN A 11 49.14 35.21 -24.70
CA GLN A 11 47.74 34.96 -25.04
C GLN A 11 46.92 36.26 -24.99
N PHE A 12 47.13 37.08 -23.95
CA PHE A 12 46.45 38.36 -23.80
C PHE A 12 47.42 39.45 -23.33
N TYR A 13 47.26 40.67 -23.82
CA TYR A 13 48.02 41.82 -23.35
C TYR A 13 47.20 43.10 -23.32
N PHE A 14 47.02 43.59 -22.10
CA PHE A 14 46.35 44.84 -21.79
C PHE A 14 47.38 45.82 -21.23
N ARG A 15 47.82 46.75 -22.09
CA ARG A 15 48.82 47.78 -21.75
C ARG A 15 48.37 48.69 -20.61
N ASN A 16 47.07 48.96 -20.51
CA ASN A 16 46.47 49.72 -19.42
C ASN A 16 45.18 49.03 -19.00
N ILE A 17 45.15 48.48 -17.78
CA ILE A 17 44.03 47.70 -17.28
C ILE A 17 42.79 48.56 -17.00
N LEU A 18 42.95 49.88 -16.83
CA LEU A 18 41.85 50.80 -16.60
C LEU A 18 41.00 51.04 -17.87
N LYS A 19 41.50 50.60 -19.02
CA LYS A 19 40.77 50.62 -20.30
C LYS A 19 40.25 49.25 -20.72
N TYR A 20 40.58 48.21 -19.96
CA TYR A 20 40.02 46.89 -20.18
C TYR A 20 38.57 46.92 -19.71
N ASP A 21 37.63 46.67 -20.61
CA ASP A 21 36.26 46.38 -20.22
C ASP A 21 36.25 44.96 -19.64
N PRO A 22 36.10 44.78 -18.31
CA PRO A 22 36.12 43.46 -17.71
C PRO A 22 34.95 42.59 -18.19
N ASP A 23 33.96 43.20 -18.84
CA ASP A 23 32.70 42.60 -19.28
C ASP A 23 32.72 42.20 -20.77
N GLN A 24 33.91 41.99 -21.39
CA GLN A 24 34.00 41.46 -22.77
C GLN A 24 33.31 40.10 -22.92
N LEU A 25 33.45 39.22 -21.91
CA LEU A 25 32.73 37.94 -21.86
C LEU A 25 31.21 38.15 -21.90
N ARG A 26 30.70 39.22 -21.28
CA ARG A 26 29.27 39.56 -21.29
C ARG A 26 28.81 40.01 -22.68
N GLN A 27 29.61 40.78 -23.43
CA GLN A 27 29.26 41.17 -24.81
C GLN A 27 29.30 39.98 -25.78
N GLU A 28 30.24 39.06 -25.60
CA GLU A 28 30.30 37.83 -26.40
C GLU A 28 29.18 36.86 -26.04
N LEU A 29 28.84 36.70 -24.75
CA LEU A 29 27.66 35.95 -24.29
C LEU A 29 26.35 36.55 -24.84
N LEU A 30 26.24 37.88 -24.88
CA LEU A 30 25.08 38.58 -25.46
C LEU A 30 24.91 38.35 -26.97
N SER A 31 26.01 38.09 -27.68
CA SER A 31 26.02 37.94 -29.14
C SER A 31 25.89 36.50 -29.62
N TYR A 32 26.47 35.55 -28.88
CA TYR A 32 26.59 34.14 -29.29
C TYR A 32 25.98 33.14 -28.28
N GLY A 33 25.50 33.60 -27.13
CA GLY A 33 24.87 32.78 -26.10
C GLY A 33 25.85 31.89 -25.32
N ASP A 34 25.31 30.87 -24.66
CA ASP A 34 26.07 29.86 -23.93
C ASP A 34 27.00 29.05 -24.84
N LYS A 35 26.85 29.08 -26.17
CA LYS A 35 27.74 28.41 -27.14
C LYS A 35 29.24 28.74 -26.99
N ILE A 36 29.58 29.92 -26.50
CA ILE A 36 30.99 30.34 -26.38
C ILE A 36 31.66 29.76 -25.13
N VAL A 37 30.85 29.41 -24.12
CA VAL A 37 31.27 28.75 -22.89
C VAL A 37 30.76 27.31 -22.80
N SER A 38 30.02 26.83 -23.82
CA SER A 38 29.00 25.76 -23.81
C SER A 38 27.82 26.07 -22.84
N SER A 39 26.54 25.83 -23.13
CA SER A 39 25.84 24.81 -23.91
C SER A 39 25.00 25.43 -25.05
N SER A 40 23.98 24.77 -25.57
CA SER A 40 22.96 25.31 -26.48
C SER A 40 21.56 24.81 -26.11
N HIS A 41 21.44 24.23 -24.91
CA HIS A 41 20.34 23.37 -24.50
C HIS A 41 19.68 23.84 -23.20
N GLY A 42 19.95 25.09 -22.81
CA GLY A 42 19.20 25.83 -21.79
C GLY A 42 19.66 25.66 -20.35
N GLY A 43 20.82 25.03 -20.09
CA GLY A 43 21.41 24.88 -18.75
C GLY A 43 22.81 25.55 -18.61
N THR A 44 23.43 25.38 -17.43
CA THR A 44 24.87 25.66 -17.25
C THR A 44 25.72 24.60 -17.94
N VAL A 45 26.98 24.91 -18.29
CA VAL A 45 27.98 23.91 -18.76
C VAL A 45 27.97 22.68 -17.87
N TYR A 46 27.96 22.90 -16.56
CA TYR A 46 27.96 21.81 -15.60
C TYR A 46 26.66 20.98 -15.71
N SER A 47 25.49 21.60 -15.76
CA SER A 47 24.22 20.84 -15.83
C SER A 47 23.93 20.19 -17.20
N ASP A 48 24.54 20.68 -18.28
CA ASP A 48 24.39 20.08 -19.62
C ASP A 48 25.50 19.06 -19.96
N TYR A 49 26.61 19.02 -19.19
CA TYR A 49 27.75 18.09 -19.39
C TYR A 49 28.14 17.25 -18.16
N ASP A 50 27.55 17.48 -16.99
CA ASP A 50 27.48 16.43 -15.97
C ASP A 50 26.75 15.28 -16.65
N LEU A 51 27.35 14.08 -16.64
CA LEU A 51 27.01 12.97 -17.53
C LEU A 51 25.56 12.54 -17.34
N SER A 52 24.61 13.27 -17.93
CA SER A 52 23.20 12.94 -17.86
C SER A 52 23.06 11.56 -18.48
N GLU A 53 22.27 10.71 -17.81
CA GLU A 53 22.03 9.34 -18.28
C GLU A 53 21.54 9.34 -19.73
N PHE A 54 20.95 10.45 -20.20
CA PHE A 54 20.49 10.66 -21.57
C PHE A 54 21.12 11.89 -22.24
N ILE A 55 21.26 11.82 -23.56
CA ILE A 55 21.80 12.86 -24.41
C ILE A 55 20.62 13.55 -25.08
N LYS A 56 20.46 14.86 -24.86
CA LYS A 56 19.52 15.71 -25.62
C LYS A 56 19.94 15.67 -27.10
N TYR A 57 19.18 14.97 -27.94
CA TYR A 57 19.63 14.61 -29.29
C TYR A 57 18.87 15.33 -30.41
N ALA A 58 17.53 15.31 -30.37
CA ALA A 58 16.69 15.81 -31.45
C ALA A 58 15.30 16.21 -30.95
N GLU A 59 14.43 16.64 -31.87
CA GLU A 59 13.01 16.91 -31.61
C GLU A 59 12.14 16.11 -32.59
N PHE A 60 10.94 15.66 -32.18
CA PHE A 60 10.04 14.86 -33.03
C PHE A 60 9.57 15.61 -34.29
N LEU A 61 9.60 16.95 -34.28
CA LEU A 61 9.11 17.82 -35.36
C LEU A 61 10.24 18.51 -36.14
N SER A 62 11.46 17.97 -36.15
CA SER A 62 12.55 18.53 -36.96
C SER A 62 12.25 18.42 -38.45
N GLU A 63 12.54 19.47 -39.22
CA GLU A 63 12.36 19.49 -40.70
C GLU A 63 13.17 18.39 -41.40
N GLU A 64 14.26 17.95 -40.78
CA GLU A 64 15.12 16.88 -41.27
C GLU A 64 14.80 15.52 -40.62
N PRO A 65 14.74 14.42 -41.40
CA PRO A 65 14.49 13.09 -40.86
C PRO A 65 15.65 12.64 -39.97
N THR A 66 15.36 12.46 -38.68
CA THR A 66 16.36 12.07 -37.68
C THR A 66 16.28 10.57 -37.36
N THR A 67 17.43 9.95 -37.08
CA THR A 67 17.54 8.52 -36.73
C THR A 67 18.20 8.35 -35.38
N VAL A 68 17.49 7.73 -34.44
CA VAL A 68 18.05 7.31 -33.15
C VAL A 68 18.91 6.07 -33.37
N THR A 69 20.16 6.13 -32.93
CA THR A 69 21.17 5.07 -33.09
C THR A 69 21.65 4.51 -31.75
N LEU A 70 21.42 5.22 -30.65
CA LEU A 70 21.78 4.84 -29.29
C LEU A 70 20.56 4.95 -28.37
N GLN A 71 20.41 4.01 -27.42
CA GLN A 71 19.30 4.03 -26.45
C GLN A 71 19.31 5.26 -25.54
N ARG A 72 20.46 5.92 -25.40
CA ARG A 72 20.63 7.12 -24.57
C ARG A 72 20.28 8.42 -25.29
N GLN A 73 20.01 8.39 -26.60
CA GLN A 73 19.60 9.57 -27.35
C GLN A 73 18.13 9.87 -27.05
N ALA A 74 17.89 11.01 -26.43
CA ALA A 74 16.56 11.47 -26.09
C ALA A 74 16.05 12.49 -27.11
N VAL A 75 14.77 12.38 -27.46
CA VAL A 75 14.09 13.21 -28.44
C VAL A 75 13.03 14.04 -27.73
N LYS A 76 13.04 15.35 -27.92
CA LYS A 76 12.09 16.28 -27.31
C LYS A 76 10.75 16.22 -28.04
N HIS A 77 9.67 16.14 -27.28
CA HIS A 77 8.30 16.19 -27.78
C HIS A 77 7.66 17.56 -27.51
N SER A 78 6.49 17.83 -28.10
CA SER A 78 5.79 19.12 -27.99
C SER A 78 5.26 19.43 -26.58
N ASP A 79 5.18 18.45 -25.69
CA ASP A 79 4.89 18.62 -24.26
C ASP A 79 6.11 19.11 -23.45
N ASN A 80 7.24 19.35 -24.12
CA ASN A 80 8.55 19.72 -23.55
C ASN A 80 9.28 18.61 -22.77
N MET A 81 8.74 17.38 -22.77
CA MET A 81 9.41 16.22 -22.20
C MET A 81 10.33 15.56 -23.23
N TRP A 82 11.31 14.83 -22.71
CA TRP A 82 12.28 14.07 -23.49
C TRP A 82 11.94 12.58 -23.46
N TYR A 83 12.09 11.90 -24.58
CA TYR A 83 11.74 10.49 -24.75
C TYR A 83 12.89 9.69 -25.34
N ILE A 84 13.08 8.45 -24.88
CA ILE A 84 14.05 7.51 -25.43
C ILE A 84 13.36 6.36 -26.16
N TRP A 85 14.04 5.80 -27.15
CA TRP A 85 13.59 4.61 -27.86
C TRP A 85 14.08 3.33 -27.18
N THR A 86 13.15 2.49 -26.74
CA THR A 86 13.45 1.20 -26.09
C THR A 86 13.33 0.00 -27.03
N GLY A 87 12.96 0.23 -28.29
CA GLY A 87 12.88 -0.82 -29.31
C GLY A 87 14.23 -1.15 -29.96
N ALA A 88 14.17 -1.88 -31.09
CA ALA A 88 15.34 -2.19 -31.89
C ALA A 88 15.94 -0.93 -32.53
N LEU A 89 17.27 -0.83 -32.53
CA LEU A 89 18.03 0.27 -33.11
C LEU A 89 18.77 -0.19 -34.39
N PRO A 90 19.03 0.71 -35.36
CA PRO A 90 18.65 2.12 -35.37
C PRO A 90 17.15 2.31 -35.66
N HIS A 91 16.56 3.39 -35.14
CA HIS A 91 15.14 3.72 -35.33
C HIS A 91 14.99 5.09 -35.98
N LYS A 92 14.33 5.13 -37.14
CA LYS A 92 14.02 6.37 -37.84
C LYS A 92 12.78 6.99 -37.23
N ILE A 93 12.88 8.25 -36.81
CA ILE A 93 11.73 8.99 -36.26
C ILE A 93 10.79 9.30 -37.42
N SER A 94 9.71 8.52 -37.53
CA SER A 94 8.66 8.70 -38.54
C SER A 94 7.31 9.06 -37.95
N GLU A 95 7.19 8.99 -36.62
CA GLU A 95 5.97 9.22 -35.87
C GLU A 95 5.89 10.69 -35.44
N ARG A 96 4.67 11.25 -35.47
CA ARG A 96 4.42 12.63 -35.01
C ARG A 96 4.26 12.73 -33.50
N SER A 97 4.07 11.61 -32.80
CA SER A 97 3.83 11.59 -31.36
C SER A 97 4.35 10.28 -30.73
N PRO A 98 5.09 10.35 -29.61
CA PRO A 98 5.45 9.17 -28.82
C PRO A 98 4.26 8.54 -28.08
N ALA A 99 3.10 9.22 -28.02
CA ALA A 99 1.95 8.76 -27.23
C ALA A 99 1.34 7.43 -27.73
N ASP A 100 1.53 7.11 -29.01
CA ASP A 100 0.91 5.92 -29.63
C ASP A 100 1.84 4.70 -29.64
N ASP A 101 3.16 4.87 -29.49
CA ASP A 101 4.13 3.76 -29.41
C ASP A 101 4.76 3.64 -28.01
N LYS A 102 4.34 2.60 -27.27
CA LYS A 102 4.84 2.23 -25.93
C LYS A 102 6.34 1.95 -25.87
N LYS A 103 7.06 1.94 -26.99
CA LYS A 103 8.53 1.85 -27.03
C LYS A 103 9.21 3.20 -26.79
N TRP A 104 8.53 4.32 -27.01
CA TRP A 104 8.99 5.62 -26.55
C TRP A 104 8.71 5.75 -25.06
N ARG A 105 9.75 6.05 -24.28
CA ARG A 105 9.64 6.17 -22.81
C ARG A 105 10.10 7.56 -22.37
N CYS A 106 9.25 8.24 -21.63
CA CYS A 106 9.55 9.56 -21.08
C CYS A 106 10.70 9.46 -20.08
N VAL A 107 11.69 10.36 -20.19
CA VAL A 107 12.81 10.50 -19.26
C VAL A 107 12.81 11.88 -18.57
N GLY A 108 11.67 12.57 -18.61
CA GLY A 108 11.44 13.87 -17.98
C GLY A 108 11.95 15.06 -18.79
N LEU A 109 12.25 16.16 -18.11
CA LEU A 109 12.62 17.47 -18.65
C LEU A 109 14.13 17.58 -18.93
N LEU A 110 14.96 16.70 -18.35
CA LEU A 110 16.42 16.77 -18.40
C LEU A 110 16.91 18.17 -17.99
N ASN A 111 16.39 18.64 -16.86
CA ASN A 111 16.50 20.02 -16.35
C ASN A 111 17.58 20.20 -15.27
N GLY A 112 18.52 19.25 -15.16
CA GLY A 112 19.61 19.27 -14.18
C GLY A 112 19.29 18.56 -12.86
N PHE A 113 18.03 18.14 -12.63
CA PHE A 113 17.71 17.19 -11.56
C PHE A 113 18.06 15.75 -11.99
N PRO A 114 18.34 14.84 -11.03
CA PRO A 114 18.53 13.43 -11.35
C PRO A 114 17.33 12.88 -12.13
N VAL A 115 17.58 12.04 -13.14
CA VAL A 115 16.53 11.56 -14.05
C VAL A 115 15.42 10.76 -13.36
N ARG A 116 15.70 10.25 -12.16
CA ARG A 116 14.80 9.46 -11.30
C ARG A 116 14.06 10.30 -10.25
N ASP A 117 14.38 11.59 -10.16
CA ASP A 117 13.76 12.52 -9.22
C ASP A 117 12.49 13.11 -9.82
N ALA A 118 11.42 13.23 -9.02
CA ALA A 118 10.15 13.78 -9.47
C ALA A 118 10.29 15.22 -10.03
N GLN A 119 11.26 16.02 -9.57
CA GLN A 119 11.51 17.37 -10.07
C GLN A 119 12.02 17.37 -11.53
N ASN A 120 12.66 16.28 -11.98
CA ASN A 120 12.98 16.09 -13.39
C ASN A 120 11.71 15.93 -14.24
N PHE A 121 10.57 15.58 -13.66
CA PHE A 121 9.29 15.51 -14.37
C PHE A 121 8.44 16.77 -14.19
N GLY A 122 8.96 17.81 -13.52
CA GLY A 122 8.26 19.07 -13.27
C GLY A 122 7.52 19.13 -11.94
N PHE A 123 7.72 18.16 -11.04
CA PHE A 123 7.17 18.21 -9.68
C PHE A 123 7.72 19.41 -8.91
N THR A 124 6.83 20.13 -8.24
CA THR A 124 7.18 21.12 -7.21
C THR A 124 6.40 20.82 -5.94
N ASP A 125 7.06 20.95 -4.79
CA ASP A 125 6.44 20.73 -3.49
C ASP A 125 5.15 21.57 -3.31
N GLY A 126 4.07 20.90 -2.89
CA GLY A 126 2.79 21.54 -2.63
C GLY A 126 2.03 22.02 -3.87
N MET A 127 2.43 21.61 -5.07
CA MET A 127 1.68 21.95 -6.28
C MET A 127 0.23 21.46 -6.22
N GLU A 128 -0.68 22.20 -6.85
CA GLU A 128 -2.12 21.96 -6.74
C GLU A 128 -2.51 20.56 -7.23
N GLU A 129 -1.89 20.11 -8.31
CA GLU A 129 -2.18 18.80 -8.89
C GLU A 129 -0.95 18.15 -9.51
N ALA A 130 -0.49 17.05 -8.91
CA ALA A 130 0.72 16.35 -9.30
C ALA A 130 0.48 15.10 -10.17
N SER A 131 -0.77 14.66 -10.38
CA SER A 131 -1.02 13.38 -11.09
C SER A 131 -0.44 13.31 -12.50
N PRO A 132 -0.53 14.34 -13.38
CA PRO A 132 0.04 14.24 -14.72
C PRO A 132 1.55 13.99 -14.73
N ILE A 133 2.27 14.63 -13.80
CA ILE A 133 3.72 14.49 -13.63
C ILE A 133 4.06 13.07 -13.18
N ILE A 134 3.28 12.56 -12.23
CA ILE A 134 3.56 11.27 -11.61
C ILE A 134 3.16 10.13 -12.55
N ILE A 135 2.10 10.28 -13.34
CA ILE A 135 1.78 9.36 -14.44
C ILE A 135 2.94 9.30 -15.44
N ALA A 136 3.45 10.46 -15.90
CA ALA A 136 4.61 10.50 -16.79
C ALA A 136 5.85 9.85 -16.15
N MET A 137 6.05 10.03 -14.84
CA MET A 137 7.10 9.37 -14.08
C MET A 137 6.91 7.85 -14.02
N MET A 138 5.69 7.36 -13.79
CA MET A 138 5.37 5.92 -13.76
C MET A 138 5.60 5.25 -15.13
N GLU A 139 5.38 5.96 -16.22
CA GLU A 139 5.60 5.45 -17.58
C GLU A 139 7.07 5.47 -18.02
N SER A 140 7.94 6.12 -17.25
CA SER A 140 9.38 6.22 -17.50
C SER A 140 10.08 4.86 -17.41
N PRO A 141 11.29 4.69 -17.96
CA PRO A 141 12.02 3.42 -17.94
C PRO A 141 12.69 3.13 -16.59
N PHE A 142 12.54 4.00 -15.58
CA PHE A 142 13.31 3.93 -14.34
C PHE A 142 12.73 2.93 -13.35
N PHE A 143 13.56 2.04 -12.81
CA PHE A 143 13.15 1.15 -11.73
C PHE A 143 12.97 1.91 -10.41
N ASN A 144 13.91 2.78 -10.07
CA ASN A 144 13.91 3.54 -8.82
C ASN A 144 13.41 4.96 -9.06
N MET A 145 12.59 5.46 -8.15
CA MET A 145 12.00 6.80 -8.20
C MET A 145 12.07 7.47 -6.83
N THR A 146 12.34 8.77 -6.80
CA THR A 146 12.44 9.56 -5.56
C THR A 146 11.68 10.86 -5.65
N PHE A 147 11.16 11.29 -4.50
CA PHE A 147 10.61 12.63 -4.29
C PHE A 147 11.55 13.43 -3.40
N PRO A 148 11.53 14.77 -3.47
CA PRO A 148 12.21 15.61 -2.49
C PRO A 148 11.72 15.27 -1.08
N SER A 149 12.63 15.24 -0.12
CA SER A 149 12.32 14.84 1.27
C SER A 149 11.19 15.66 1.88
N GLY A 150 10.19 14.98 2.45
CA GLY A 150 9.08 15.63 3.16
C GLY A 150 8.12 16.44 2.28
N SER A 151 8.06 16.16 0.99
CA SER A 151 7.19 16.90 0.07
C SER A 151 5.70 16.68 0.36
N THR A 152 4.88 17.66 0.03
CA THR A 152 3.43 17.58 -0.10
C THR A 152 3.06 17.26 -1.55
N ILE A 153 2.37 16.15 -1.76
CA ILE A 153 1.98 15.65 -3.07
C ILE A 153 0.44 15.64 -3.16
N ASN A 154 -0.14 16.59 -3.86
CA ASN A 154 -1.59 16.63 -4.10
C ASN A 154 -1.93 15.85 -5.38
N ILE A 155 -2.92 14.95 -5.32
CA ILE A 155 -3.34 14.16 -6.47
C ILE A 155 -4.85 14.06 -6.59
N ALA A 156 -5.35 14.07 -7.81
CA ALA A 156 -6.75 13.82 -8.13
C ALA A 156 -7.01 12.51 -8.87
N GLN A 157 -5.97 11.74 -9.19
CA GLN A 157 -6.09 10.51 -9.98
C GLN A 157 -5.34 9.35 -9.34
N THR A 158 -5.88 8.15 -9.53
CA THR A 158 -5.26 6.86 -9.17
C THR A 158 -3.93 6.68 -9.86
N TRP A 159 -2.93 6.18 -9.14
CA TRP A 159 -1.64 5.80 -9.73
C TRP A 159 -1.58 4.31 -9.99
N ASN A 160 -1.56 3.96 -11.28
CA ASN A 160 -1.39 2.59 -11.73
C ASN A 160 0.11 2.23 -11.70
N LEU A 161 0.48 1.42 -10.70
CA LEU A 161 1.83 0.91 -10.51
C LEU A 161 2.13 -0.17 -11.55
N ARG A 162 3.28 -0.04 -12.21
CA ARG A 162 3.79 -1.05 -13.14
C ARG A 162 4.80 -1.97 -12.47
N SER A 163 5.12 -3.06 -13.15
CA SER A 163 6.24 -3.93 -12.79
C SER A 163 7.55 -3.16 -12.70
N ASP A 164 8.44 -3.70 -11.88
CA ASP A 164 9.83 -3.27 -11.75
C ASP A 164 9.89 -1.78 -11.34
N LEU A 165 9.29 -1.49 -10.18
CA LEU A 165 9.09 -0.14 -9.65
C LEU A 165 9.39 -0.10 -8.15
N SER A 166 10.26 0.81 -7.76
CA SER A 166 10.67 1.02 -6.37
C SER A 166 10.67 2.51 -6.07
N ILE A 167 9.75 2.95 -5.21
CA ILE A 167 9.56 4.34 -4.85
C ILE A 167 9.88 4.53 -3.37
N ASN A 168 10.81 5.45 -3.11
CA ASN A 168 11.02 5.98 -1.77
C ASN A 168 10.50 7.42 -1.73
N PHE A 169 9.44 7.62 -0.97
CA PHE A 169 8.79 8.92 -0.82
C PHE A 169 9.52 9.85 0.16
N GLN A 170 10.58 9.37 0.84
CA GLN A 170 11.41 10.18 1.73
C GLN A 170 10.59 10.96 2.79
N GLY A 171 9.56 10.32 3.34
CA GLY A 171 8.67 10.92 4.33
C GLY A 171 7.65 11.92 3.76
N SER A 172 7.46 11.94 2.44
CA SER A 172 6.46 12.80 1.78
C SER A 172 5.04 12.39 2.15
N VAL A 173 4.12 13.35 2.02
CA VAL A 173 2.70 13.21 2.32
C VAL A 173 1.89 13.35 1.05
N ILE A 174 1.09 12.33 0.73
CA ILE A 174 0.10 12.38 -0.34
C ILE A 174 -1.24 12.85 0.21
N TYR A 175 -1.86 13.82 -0.47
CA TYR A 175 -3.23 14.25 -0.22
C TYR A 175 -4.11 13.93 -1.43
N TRP A 176 -5.16 13.15 -1.21
CA TRP A 176 -6.19 12.94 -2.21
C TRP A 176 -7.06 14.20 -2.36
N LYS A 177 -7.12 14.71 -3.58
CA LYS A 177 -7.93 15.82 -4.09
C LYS A 177 -8.91 15.38 -5.18
N GLY A 178 -8.95 14.09 -5.49
CA GLY A 178 -9.81 13.54 -6.52
C GLY A 178 -11.26 13.53 -6.11
N GLU A 179 -12.11 13.06 -7.02
CA GLU A 179 -13.55 13.04 -6.80
C GLU A 179 -13.92 12.26 -5.53
N GLN A 180 -14.98 12.73 -4.88
CA GLN A 180 -15.59 12.04 -3.77
C GLN A 180 -16.22 10.74 -4.26
N MET A 181 -16.03 9.63 -3.53
CA MET A 181 -16.76 8.39 -3.80
C MET A 181 -18.26 8.69 -3.79
N GLU A 182 -18.96 8.39 -4.88
CA GLU A 182 -20.42 8.42 -4.83
C GLU A 182 -20.88 7.38 -3.81
N ILE A 183 -21.48 7.89 -2.73
CA ILE A 183 -22.02 7.12 -1.60
C ILE A 183 -22.97 6.00 -2.05
N LEU A 184 -23.64 6.19 -3.18
CA LEU A 184 -24.63 5.27 -3.73
C LEU A 184 -24.06 4.31 -4.79
N ASP A 185 -22.93 4.63 -5.43
CA ASP A 185 -22.24 3.73 -6.36
C ASP A 185 -21.22 2.87 -5.61
N LYS A 186 -21.78 1.95 -4.82
CA LYS A 186 -21.04 1.06 -3.93
C LYS A 186 -20.14 0.05 -4.68
N SER A 187 -20.30 -0.05 -6.01
CA SER A 187 -19.67 -1.07 -6.87
C SER A 187 -18.36 -0.62 -7.53
N LYS A 188 -18.17 0.69 -7.80
CA LYS A 188 -16.98 1.22 -8.50
C LYS A 188 -15.78 1.50 -7.59
N SER A 189 -15.60 0.70 -6.54
CA SER A 189 -14.54 0.95 -5.54
C SER A 189 -13.12 0.68 -6.05
N ALA A 190 -12.92 -0.08 -7.13
CA ALA A 190 -11.57 -0.36 -7.66
C ALA A 190 -10.89 0.90 -8.25
N THR A 191 -11.65 1.80 -8.89
CA THR A 191 -11.11 2.95 -9.63
C THR A 191 -10.65 4.13 -8.76
N MET A 192 -10.73 4.02 -7.43
CA MET A 192 -10.38 5.11 -6.51
C MET A 192 -9.34 4.75 -5.46
N CYS A 193 -8.51 3.76 -5.76
CA CYS A 193 -7.31 3.50 -4.97
C CYS A 193 -6.29 4.61 -5.23
N ILE A 194 -5.57 5.07 -4.21
CA ILE A 194 -4.48 6.03 -4.42
C ILE A 194 -3.35 5.37 -5.19
N PHE A 195 -3.01 4.14 -4.78
CA PHE A 195 -2.13 3.25 -5.53
C PHE A 195 -2.90 2.01 -5.93
N ASP A 196 -2.76 1.65 -7.21
CA ASP A 196 -3.39 0.46 -7.75
C ASP A 196 -2.42 -0.33 -8.64
N THR A 197 -2.65 -1.62 -8.77
CA THR A 197 -2.06 -2.45 -9.82
C THR A 197 -3.19 -3.10 -10.59
N GLU A 198 -2.91 -3.53 -11.83
CA GLU A 198 -3.94 -4.11 -12.69
C GLU A 198 -4.73 -5.24 -12.01
N ASP A 199 -6.06 -5.15 -12.11
CA ASP A 199 -6.99 -6.16 -11.62
C ASP A 199 -6.73 -7.54 -12.26
N TYR A 200 -7.18 -8.58 -11.57
CA TYR A 200 -7.12 -9.94 -12.09
C TYR A 200 -8.12 -10.15 -13.24
N GLY A 201 -7.64 -9.99 -14.48
CA GLY A 201 -8.38 -10.27 -15.72
C GLY A 201 -8.57 -11.76 -16.07
N GLY A 202 -8.59 -12.67 -15.08
CA GLY A 202 -8.96 -14.07 -15.32
C GLY A 202 -7.84 -15.03 -15.74
N GLY A 203 -6.56 -14.74 -15.51
CA GLY A 203 -5.53 -15.80 -15.54
C GLY A 203 -4.12 -15.38 -15.89
N THR A 204 -3.33 -15.04 -14.88
CA THR A 204 -1.99 -15.59 -14.56
C THR A 204 -1.58 -14.99 -13.23
N THR A 205 -1.01 -15.81 -12.36
CA THR A 205 -0.33 -15.39 -11.13
C THR A 205 0.75 -14.34 -11.45
N GLY A 206 0.68 -13.15 -10.84
CA GLY A 206 1.77 -12.18 -10.86
C GLY A 206 1.98 -11.43 -12.19
N SER A 207 0.93 -10.84 -12.79
CA SER A 207 1.10 -9.99 -13.99
C SER A 207 2.05 -8.82 -13.72
N SER A 208 2.02 -8.30 -12.48
CA SER A 208 2.98 -7.33 -11.98
C SER A 208 4.04 -7.98 -11.10
N ARG A 209 5.26 -7.44 -11.11
CA ARG A 209 6.36 -7.94 -10.27
C ARG A 209 7.26 -6.85 -9.72
N ASN A 210 7.94 -7.15 -8.61
CA ASN A 210 8.98 -6.31 -8.01
C ASN A 210 8.52 -4.86 -7.78
N ILE A 211 7.47 -4.70 -6.96
CA ILE A 211 6.89 -3.39 -6.61
C ILE A 211 7.21 -3.05 -5.15
N HIS A 212 7.90 -1.94 -4.92
CA HIS A 212 8.36 -1.54 -3.59
C HIS A 212 7.97 -0.10 -3.28
N LEU A 213 7.19 0.12 -2.22
CA LEU A 213 6.82 1.45 -1.75
C LEU A 213 7.33 1.67 -0.34
N SER A 214 7.92 2.84 -0.07
CA SER A 214 8.44 3.13 1.26
C SER A 214 8.41 4.60 1.69
N ASN A 215 8.35 4.80 3.00
CA ASN A 215 8.46 6.09 3.70
C ASN A 215 7.42 7.12 3.25
N LEU A 216 6.15 6.78 3.40
CA LEU A 216 5.03 7.52 2.83
C LEU A 216 3.91 7.73 3.86
N ILE A 217 3.29 8.90 3.84
CA ILE A 217 2.03 9.18 4.53
C ILE A 217 0.95 9.44 3.48
N ILE A 218 -0.23 8.83 3.63
CA ILE A 218 -1.37 8.98 2.73
C ILE A 218 -2.56 9.54 3.50
N ASN A 219 -3.10 10.67 3.05
CA ASN A 219 -4.34 11.26 3.53
C ASN A 219 -5.42 11.12 2.45
N ALA A 220 -6.31 10.16 2.63
CA ALA A 220 -7.33 9.77 1.62
C ALA A 220 -8.59 10.66 1.61
N ASN A 221 -8.65 11.65 2.51
CA ASN A 221 -9.70 12.67 2.59
C ASN A 221 -11.13 12.07 2.65
N GLU A 222 -11.29 10.91 3.28
CA GLU A 222 -12.58 10.19 3.40
C GLU A 222 -13.19 9.73 2.09
N TYR A 223 -12.44 9.73 0.99
CA TYR A 223 -13.00 9.40 -0.33
C TYR A 223 -12.26 8.26 -1.00
N ALA A 224 -10.94 8.26 -0.93
CA ALA A 224 -10.14 7.26 -1.60
C ALA A 224 -10.00 5.97 -0.77
N ILE A 225 -9.54 4.94 -1.47
CA ILE A 225 -8.96 3.73 -0.90
C ILE A 225 -7.44 3.91 -0.87
N GLY A 226 -6.76 3.29 0.10
CA GLY A 226 -5.32 3.44 0.26
C GLY A 226 -4.53 2.74 -0.86
N ILE A 227 -3.96 1.59 -0.54
CA ILE A 227 -3.08 0.85 -1.46
C ILE A 227 -3.74 -0.46 -1.86
N ALA A 228 -3.84 -0.70 -3.17
CA ALA A 228 -4.22 -1.98 -3.72
C ALA A 228 -3.04 -2.63 -4.46
N MET A 229 -2.61 -3.80 -3.97
CA MET A 229 -1.60 -4.67 -4.58
C MET A 229 -2.29 -5.94 -5.08
N ARG A 230 -2.79 -5.84 -6.31
CA ARG A 230 -3.51 -6.88 -7.03
C ARG A 230 -2.61 -7.56 -8.05
N ASN A 231 -2.57 -8.89 -8.00
CA ASN A 231 -1.82 -9.71 -8.95
C ASN A 231 -0.30 -9.41 -9.02
N VAL A 232 0.34 -9.22 -7.85
CA VAL A 232 1.75 -8.82 -7.76
C VAL A 232 2.62 -9.95 -7.21
N THR A 233 3.73 -10.26 -7.89
CA THR A 233 4.77 -11.18 -7.39
C THR A 233 5.99 -10.40 -6.92
N ARG A 234 6.39 -10.61 -5.66
CA ARG A 234 7.45 -9.86 -4.96
C ARG A 234 7.09 -8.40 -4.81
N PHE A 235 6.67 -8.03 -3.61
CA PHE A 235 6.38 -6.64 -3.29
C PHE A 235 6.78 -6.30 -1.86
N SER A 236 6.98 -5.01 -1.58
CA SER A 236 7.13 -4.55 -0.21
C SER A 236 6.46 -3.22 0.06
N LEU A 237 5.83 -3.11 1.22
CA LEU A 237 5.24 -1.89 1.75
C LEU A 237 5.91 -1.59 3.10
N ILE A 238 6.72 -0.53 3.18
CA ILE A 238 7.59 -0.30 4.35
C ILE A 238 7.45 1.13 4.87
N ASN A 239 7.19 1.31 6.17
CA ASN A 239 7.05 2.63 6.81
C ASN A 239 5.97 3.47 6.12
N ILE A 240 4.73 2.96 6.14
CA ILE A 240 3.58 3.62 5.50
C ILE A 240 2.50 3.93 6.52
N GLU A 241 2.04 5.18 6.51
CA GLU A 241 0.87 5.62 7.25
C GLU A 241 -0.27 5.93 6.28
N ILE A 242 -1.48 5.43 6.56
CA ILE A 242 -2.68 5.71 5.77
C ILE A 242 -3.79 6.18 6.70
N ASN A 243 -4.37 7.33 6.38
CA ASN A 243 -5.36 8.01 7.19
C ASN A 243 -6.66 8.25 6.43
N ASN A 244 -7.77 8.01 7.11
CA ASN A 244 -9.12 8.42 6.71
C ASN A 244 -9.54 7.92 5.33
N THR A 245 -9.34 6.63 5.03
CA THR A 245 -9.90 6.03 3.80
C THR A 245 -11.40 5.85 3.94
N GLN A 246 -12.13 5.80 2.83
CA GLN A 246 -13.58 5.55 2.85
C GLN A 246 -13.93 4.07 3.03
N LYS A 247 -12.92 3.19 2.94
CA LYS A 247 -13.13 1.74 2.88
C LYS A 247 -11.89 1.00 3.36
N THR A 248 -11.01 0.59 2.43
CA THR A 248 -9.88 -0.27 2.72
C THR A 248 -8.60 0.55 2.84
N GLY A 249 -7.80 0.26 3.86
CA GLY A 249 -6.45 0.81 3.98
C GLY A 249 -5.51 0.15 2.99
N ILE A 250 -5.35 -1.17 3.11
CA ILE A 250 -4.49 -1.99 2.24
C ILE A 250 -5.24 -3.23 1.74
N ASP A 251 -5.22 -3.45 0.43
CA ASP A 251 -5.78 -4.61 -0.26
C ASP A 251 -4.65 -5.40 -0.93
N ILE A 252 -4.42 -6.63 -0.47
CA ILE A 252 -3.47 -7.57 -1.07
C ILE A 252 -4.28 -8.73 -1.67
N SER A 253 -4.40 -8.76 -3.00
CA SER A 253 -5.21 -9.78 -3.69
C SER A 253 -4.41 -10.51 -4.76
N ASN A 254 -4.47 -11.84 -4.76
CA ASN A 254 -3.72 -12.70 -5.68
C ASN A 254 -2.22 -12.33 -5.78
N SER A 255 -1.61 -12.01 -4.64
CA SER A 255 -0.25 -11.46 -4.58
C SER A 255 0.65 -12.37 -3.75
N HIS A 256 1.93 -12.45 -4.14
CA HIS A 256 2.85 -13.48 -3.64
C HIS A 256 4.20 -12.90 -3.22
N PHE A 257 4.82 -13.51 -2.21
CA PHE A 257 6.16 -13.13 -1.72
C PHE A 257 6.22 -11.66 -1.28
N GLY A 258 5.27 -11.26 -0.44
CA GLY A 258 5.11 -9.89 0.05
C GLY A 258 5.77 -9.65 1.40
N ASP A 259 6.37 -8.48 1.60
CA ASP A 259 6.92 -8.03 2.88
C ASP A 259 6.31 -6.68 3.28
N ILE A 260 5.46 -6.68 4.29
CA ILE A 260 4.71 -5.50 4.77
C ILE A 260 5.22 -5.16 6.17
N LYS A 261 5.83 -3.98 6.35
CA LYS A 261 6.52 -3.61 7.59
C LYS A 261 6.22 -2.20 8.04
N ASN A 262 6.04 -2.02 9.36
CA ASN A 262 5.87 -0.71 9.98
C ASN A 262 4.72 0.08 9.35
N ILE A 263 3.51 -0.45 9.50
CA ILE A 263 2.31 0.12 8.90
C ILE A 263 1.42 0.73 9.98
N ALA A 264 0.90 1.92 9.73
CA ALA A 264 -0.13 2.55 10.54
C ALA A 264 -1.37 2.87 9.69
N LEU A 265 -2.50 2.25 10.01
CA LEU A 265 -3.79 2.49 9.37
C LEU A 265 -4.73 3.15 10.38
N THR A 266 -4.98 4.44 10.23
CA THR A 266 -5.86 5.20 11.12
C THR A 266 -7.16 5.53 10.41
N ASN A 267 -8.29 5.19 11.03
CA ASN A 267 -9.62 5.52 10.50
C ASN A 267 -9.84 5.01 9.06
N CYS A 268 -9.27 3.85 8.74
CA CYS A 268 -9.38 3.20 7.43
C CYS A 268 -10.61 2.29 7.39
N ALA A 269 -11.79 2.92 7.44
CA ALA A 269 -13.07 2.22 7.43
C ALA A 269 -14.19 3.16 6.96
N PRO A 270 -15.30 2.61 6.42
CA PRO A 270 -16.43 3.42 6.00
C PRO A 270 -17.06 4.25 7.12
N LEU A 271 -17.46 5.46 6.75
CA LEU A 271 -18.29 6.33 7.60
C LEU A 271 -19.75 5.92 7.50
N THR A 272 -20.34 5.50 8.63
CA THR A 272 -21.76 5.14 8.67
C THR A 272 -22.66 6.35 8.45
N SER A 273 -22.22 7.54 8.89
CA SER A 273 -22.88 8.83 8.64
C SER A 273 -22.99 9.18 7.15
N LYS A 274 -22.19 8.53 6.29
CA LYS A 274 -22.22 8.67 4.83
C LYS A 274 -23.06 7.59 4.16
N GLY A 275 -23.97 6.91 4.85
CA GLY A 275 -24.97 6.01 4.25
C GLY A 275 -24.55 4.55 4.06
N PHE A 276 -23.40 4.14 4.59
CA PHE A 276 -22.97 2.74 4.60
C PHE A 276 -23.80 1.94 5.63
N THR A 277 -24.62 1.00 5.14
CA THR A 277 -25.36 0.03 5.95
C THR A 277 -24.46 -1.14 6.34
N SER A 278 -24.83 -1.90 7.37
CA SER A 278 -24.08 -3.10 7.75
C SER A 278 -23.91 -4.08 6.59
N ASP A 279 -24.98 -4.34 5.84
CA ASP A 279 -24.91 -5.23 4.66
C ASP A 279 -23.96 -4.71 3.59
N SER A 280 -23.92 -3.40 3.36
CA SER A 280 -22.99 -2.81 2.38
C SER A 280 -21.54 -2.86 2.85
N ILE A 281 -21.28 -2.72 4.15
CA ILE A 281 -19.93 -2.84 4.71
C ILE A 281 -19.41 -4.27 4.54
N GLU A 282 -20.28 -5.26 4.69
CA GLU A 282 -19.99 -6.67 4.42
C GLU A 282 -19.68 -6.95 2.96
N GLU A 283 -20.59 -6.55 2.09
CA GLU A 283 -20.52 -6.81 0.65
C GLU A 283 -19.29 -6.13 0.05
N HIS A 284 -19.06 -4.87 0.43
CA HIS A 284 -18.01 -4.09 -0.19
C HIS A 284 -16.66 -4.27 0.48
N ARG A 285 -16.51 -4.84 1.69
CA ARG A 285 -15.21 -5.08 2.36
C ARG A 285 -14.59 -3.81 2.98
N GLY A 286 -15.21 -3.27 4.03
CA GLY A 286 -14.66 -2.16 4.83
C GLY A 286 -13.55 -2.60 5.79
N ASP A 287 -12.49 -3.22 5.27
CA ASP A 287 -11.42 -3.82 6.08
C ASP A 287 -10.21 -2.88 6.25
N GLY A 288 -9.53 -2.90 7.39
CA GLY A 288 -8.29 -2.13 7.55
C GLY A 288 -7.21 -2.64 6.57
N ILE A 289 -6.84 -3.91 6.72
CA ILE A 289 -6.04 -4.66 5.74
C ILE A 289 -6.71 -6.00 5.42
N ILE A 290 -6.70 -6.36 4.13
CA ILE A 290 -7.16 -7.65 3.64
C ILE A 290 -6.07 -8.33 2.81
N ILE A 291 -5.81 -9.61 3.11
CA ILE A 291 -4.94 -10.50 2.32
C ILE A 291 -5.79 -11.64 1.81
N TRP A 292 -5.98 -11.73 0.50
CA TRP A 292 -6.99 -12.64 -0.04
C TRP A 292 -6.74 -13.06 -1.49
N TYR A 293 -7.74 -13.74 -2.06
CA TYR A 293 -7.83 -14.06 -3.49
C TYR A 293 -6.67 -14.94 -3.99
N GLY A 294 -6.24 -15.91 -3.17
CA GLY A 294 -5.13 -16.82 -3.51
C GLY A 294 -3.73 -16.26 -3.19
N SER A 295 -3.62 -15.23 -2.37
CA SER A 295 -2.33 -14.65 -1.98
C SER A 295 -1.47 -15.63 -1.18
N THR A 296 -0.17 -15.69 -1.41
CA THR A 296 0.72 -16.63 -0.68
C THR A 296 2.06 -16.06 -0.26
N HIS A 297 2.63 -16.55 0.83
CA HIS A 297 3.96 -16.12 1.30
C HIS A 297 4.00 -14.60 1.55
N VAL A 298 3.01 -14.09 2.27
CA VAL A 298 2.96 -12.67 2.66
C VAL A 298 3.26 -12.56 4.14
N ALA A 299 4.27 -11.76 4.48
CA ALA A 299 4.64 -11.44 5.84
C ALA A 299 4.19 -10.01 6.17
N VAL A 300 3.54 -9.85 7.33
CA VAL A 300 3.17 -8.57 7.92
C VAL A 300 3.86 -8.47 9.27
N ASP A 301 4.68 -7.44 9.47
CA ASP A 301 5.41 -7.21 10.72
C ASP A 301 5.23 -5.77 11.19
N ASN A 302 4.86 -5.60 12.46
CA ASN A 302 4.61 -4.30 13.08
C ASN A 302 3.54 -3.48 12.33
N ILE A 303 2.27 -3.90 12.46
CA ILE A 303 1.11 -3.19 11.89
C ILE A 303 0.18 -2.70 12.99
N LYS A 304 -0.26 -1.44 12.89
CA LYS A 304 -1.28 -0.86 13.77
C LYS A 304 -2.49 -0.47 12.94
N VAL A 305 -3.64 -1.09 13.19
CA VAL A 305 -4.93 -0.78 12.55
C VAL A 305 -5.88 -0.23 13.60
N GLN A 306 -6.24 1.05 13.52
CA GLN A 306 -7.05 1.69 14.55
C GLN A 306 -8.11 2.60 13.96
N ASN A 307 -9.38 2.33 14.28
CA ASN A 307 -10.44 3.32 14.13
C ASN A 307 -10.73 3.93 15.51
N ALA A 308 -10.39 5.21 15.67
CA ALA A 308 -10.68 5.97 16.88
C ALA A 308 -11.95 6.82 16.74
N ASP A 309 -12.44 7.00 15.51
CA ASP A 309 -13.70 7.67 15.23
C ASP A 309 -14.89 6.71 15.39
N LYS A 310 -15.78 7.01 16.33
CA LYS A 310 -17.00 6.22 16.60
C LYS A 310 -18.02 6.25 15.46
N LEU A 311 -17.88 7.16 14.51
CA LEU A 311 -18.73 7.23 13.31
C LEU A 311 -18.21 6.33 12.19
N ARG A 312 -16.99 5.79 12.33
CA ARG A 312 -16.44 4.82 11.39
C ARG A 312 -16.74 3.42 11.86
N SER A 313 -17.15 2.57 10.93
CA SER A 313 -17.41 1.17 11.22
C SER A 313 -16.88 0.31 10.10
N GLY A 314 -15.80 -0.40 10.39
CA GLY A 314 -15.22 -1.36 9.46
C GLY A 314 -15.76 -2.77 9.70
N ARG A 315 -15.68 -3.57 8.65
CA ARG A 315 -16.00 -5.00 8.66
C ARG A 315 -15.00 -5.75 9.53
N CYS A 316 -13.70 -5.62 9.21
CA CYS A 316 -12.62 -6.25 9.97
C CYS A 316 -11.37 -5.37 10.05
N GLY A 317 -10.58 -5.52 11.12
CA GLY A 317 -9.29 -4.84 11.22
C GLY A 317 -8.24 -5.47 10.29
N ILE A 318 -7.96 -6.75 10.53
CA ILE A 318 -7.00 -7.56 9.78
C ILE A 318 -7.69 -8.84 9.30
N VAL A 319 -7.64 -9.10 7.99
CA VAL A 319 -8.30 -10.25 7.37
C VAL A 319 -7.33 -11.08 6.55
N VAL A 320 -7.41 -12.40 6.72
CA VAL A 320 -6.89 -13.38 5.77
C VAL A 320 -8.05 -14.21 5.25
N ASP A 321 -8.37 -14.07 3.97
CA ASP A 321 -9.50 -14.74 3.32
C ASP A 321 -8.99 -15.63 2.17
N GLY A 322 -9.28 -16.92 2.25
CA GLY A 322 -8.80 -17.93 1.32
C GLY A 322 -9.68 -18.17 0.11
N TYR A 323 -10.71 -17.35 -0.14
CA TYR A 323 -11.36 -17.34 -1.44
C TYR A 323 -10.28 -17.21 -2.53
N ALA A 324 -10.39 -18.00 -3.60
CA ALA A 324 -9.42 -18.04 -4.69
C ALA A 324 -10.12 -18.17 -6.05
N PRO A 325 -9.51 -17.66 -7.13
CA PRO A 325 -9.96 -17.95 -8.49
C PRO A 325 -10.01 -19.46 -8.77
N PRO A 326 -10.83 -19.92 -9.72
CA PRO A 326 -10.80 -21.30 -10.19
C PRO A 326 -9.37 -21.74 -10.57
N ASN A 327 -8.95 -22.91 -10.08
CA ASN A 327 -7.63 -23.52 -10.30
C ASN A 327 -6.42 -22.80 -9.66
N GLN A 328 -6.64 -21.81 -8.81
CA GLN A 328 -5.58 -21.21 -7.98
C GLN A 328 -5.62 -21.80 -6.56
N PRO A 329 -4.47 -21.83 -5.85
CA PRO A 329 -4.47 -22.21 -4.44
C PRO A 329 -5.24 -21.18 -3.61
N ASP A 330 -5.75 -21.62 -2.47
CA ASP A 330 -6.27 -20.75 -1.42
C ASP A 330 -5.20 -19.78 -0.90
N THR A 331 -5.63 -18.71 -0.23
CA THR A 331 -4.70 -17.81 0.48
C THR A 331 -4.02 -18.58 1.61
N ARG A 332 -2.69 -18.65 1.60
CA ARG A 332 -1.92 -19.49 2.53
C ARG A 332 -0.49 -19.03 2.76
N ILE A 333 0.13 -19.54 3.83
CA ILE A 333 1.50 -19.21 4.22
C ILE A 333 1.57 -17.70 4.49
N ILE A 334 0.74 -17.26 5.44
CA ILE A 334 0.65 -15.87 5.86
C ILE A 334 1.18 -15.78 7.29
N SER A 335 2.09 -14.84 7.54
CA SER A 335 2.60 -14.57 8.89
C SER A 335 2.33 -13.13 9.29
N ILE A 336 1.71 -12.93 10.44
CA ILE A 336 1.41 -11.60 10.99
C ILE A 336 2.06 -11.51 12.37
N ASN A 337 3.03 -10.62 12.54
CA ASN A 337 3.75 -10.45 13.80
C ASN A 337 3.61 -9.01 14.32
N ASN A 338 3.48 -8.89 15.64
CA ASN A 338 3.43 -7.58 16.32
C ASN A 338 2.32 -6.67 15.75
N ALA A 339 1.12 -7.21 15.59
CA ALA A 339 -0.03 -6.47 15.10
C ALA A 339 -0.88 -5.88 16.24
N TYR A 340 -1.51 -4.74 16.00
CA TYR A 340 -2.56 -4.18 16.83
C TYR A 340 -3.80 -3.89 15.98
N ALA A 341 -4.99 -4.32 16.40
CA ALA A 341 -6.24 -3.93 15.75
C ALA A 341 -7.36 -3.54 16.72
N PHE A 342 -8.02 -2.40 16.46
CA PHE A 342 -9.11 -1.85 17.27
C PHE A 342 -10.13 -1.06 16.44
N GLY A 343 -11.41 -1.08 16.86
CA GLY A 343 -12.47 -0.26 16.28
C GLY A 343 -13.13 -0.86 15.03
N TYR A 344 -13.24 -2.20 15.00
CA TYR A 344 -13.88 -2.97 13.94
C TYR A 344 -14.83 -3.99 14.56
N ASP A 345 -15.87 -4.39 13.82
CA ASP A 345 -16.80 -5.47 14.20
C ASP A 345 -16.08 -6.80 14.49
N ARG A 346 -14.96 -7.02 13.79
CA ARG A 346 -13.99 -8.05 14.14
C ARG A 346 -12.53 -7.61 13.87
N PRO A 347 -11.75 -7.32 14.92
CA PRO A 347 -10.34 -6.95 14.80
C PRO A 347 -9.48 -7.94 14.01
N VAL A 348 -9.72 -9.25 14.15
CA VAL A 348 -9.02 -10.28 13.35
C VAL A 348 -9.98 -11.31 12.79
N HIS A 349 -9.78 -11.67 11.52
CA HIS A 349 -10.58 -12.65 10.80
C HIS A 349 -9.70 -13.55 9.93
N THR A 350 -9.87 -14.86 10.07
CA THR A 350 -9.36 -15.86 9.13
C THR A 350 -10.51 -16.70 8.58
N GLU A 351 -10.59 -16.80 7.25
CA GLU A 351 -11.65 -17.56 6.57
C GLU A 351 -11.11 -18.30 5.37
N LEU A 352 -11.53 -19.56 5.15
CA LEU A 352 -11.20 -20.38 3.96
C LEU A 352 -9.71 -20.49 3.61
N CYS A 353 -8.81 -20.11 4.51
CA CYS A 353 -7.37 -20.01 4.26
C CYS A 353 -6.62 -21.27 4.68
N GLY A 354 -5.42 -21.43 4.12
CA GLY A 354 -4.43 -22.42 4.54
C GLY A 354 -3.68 -21.97 5.80
N VAL A 355 -2.38 -22.26 5.87
CA VAL A 355 -1.54 -21.93 7.04
C VAL A 355 -1.49 -20.42 7.28
N VAL A 356 -1.91 -19.99 8.48
CA VAL A 356 -1.78 -18.62 8.96
C VAL A 356 -1.16 -18.65 10.36
N ILE A 357 -0.12 -17.84 10.59
CA ILE A 357 0.53 -17.70 11.90
C ILE A 357 0.43 -16.24 12.32
N ILE A 358 -0.10 -16.00 13.51
CA ILE A 358 -0.26 -14.67 14.10
C ILE A 358 0.46 -14.66 15.44
N SER A 359 1.47 -13.81 15.60
CA SER A 359 2.32 -13.79 16.81
C SER A 359 2.43 -12.42 17.45
N ASN A 360 2.60 -12.39 18.78
CA ASN A 360 2.90 -11.20 19.58
C ASN A 360 1.95 -10.02 19.32
N SER A 361 0.67 -10.32 19.05
CA SER A 361 -0.31 -9.34 18.55
C SER A 361 -1.41 -9.06 19.55
N VAL A 362 -2.01 -7.88 19.48
CA VAL A 362 -3.08 -7.40 20.36
C VAL A 362 -4.34 -7.07 19.54
N PHE A 363 -5.45 -7.67 19.92
CA PHE A 363 -6.74 -7.48 19.26
C PHE A 363 -7.77 -7.01 20.27
N GLU A 364 -8.47 -5.92 19.96
CA GLU A 364 -9.40 -5.28 20.88
C GLU A 364 -10.73 -4.98 20.21
N TYR A 365 -11.80 -5.59 20.71
CA TYR A 365 -13.16 -5.26 20.32
C TYR A 365 -13.82 -4.39 21.39
N SER A 366 -14.50 -3.33 20.96
CA SER A 366 -15.43 -2.60 21.82
C SER A 366 -16.71 -2.26 21.07
N SER A 367 -17.83 -2.67 21.68
CA SER A 367 -19.19 -2.34 21.26
C SER A 367 -19.47 -0.84 21.11
N ASN A 368 -18.67 0.02 21.76
CA ASN A 368 -18.79 1.48 21.68
C ASN A 368 -18.23 2.06 20.37
N TYR A 369 -17.45 1.28 19.62
CA TYR A 369 -16.80 1.69 18.37
C TYR A 369 -17.28 0.86 17.17
N ASP A 370 -18.23 -0.04 17.37
CA ASP A 370 -18.80 -0.87 16.31
C ASP A 370 -20.26 -0.48 16.02
N ASN A 371 -20.49 0.14 14.86
CA ASN A 371 -21.84 0.38 14.33
C ASN A 371 -22.28 -0.67 13.31
N HIS A 372 -21.37 -1.52 12.84
CA HIS A 372 -21.61 -2.58 11.87
C HIS A 372 -22.39 -3.72 12.54
N LYS A 373 -22.03 -4.05 13.79
CA LYS A 373 -22.84 -4.84 14.74
C LYS A 373 -23.27 -6.22 14.22
N LYS A 374 -22.53 -6.82 13.30
CA LYS A 374 -22.93 -8.09 12.67
C LYS A 374 -22.43 -9.31 13.44
N PHE A 375 -21.15 -9.34 13.80
CA PHE A 375 -20.53 -10.46 14.49
C PHE A 375 -20.14 -10.13 15.93
N LYS A 376 -19.73 -8.90 16.19
CA LYS A 376 -19.46 -8.36 17.52
C LYS A 376 -18.47 -9.23 18.32
N CYS A 377 -17.35 -9.60 17.72
CA CYS A 377 -16.38 -10.49 18.36
C CYS A 377 -14.96 -10.06 18.07
N VAL A 378 -14.02 -10.29 18.99
CA VAL A 378 -12.62 -9.89 18.77
C VAL A 378 -11.92 -10.73 17.69
N ALA A 379 -12.31 -12.01 17.54
CA ALA A 379 -11.71 -12.93 16.59
C ALA A 379 -12.75 -13.79 15.85
N ILE A 380 -12.53 -13.98 14.54
CA ILE A 380 -13.23 -14.99 13.73
C ILE A 380 -12.22 -15.97 13.14
N VAL A 381 -12.53 -17.26 13.29
CA VAL A 381 -11.88 -18.36 12.58
C VAL A 381 -12.97 -19.18 11.92
N TRP A 382 -13.17 -19.00 10.61
CA TRP A 382 -14.31 -19.54 9.89
C TRP A 382 -13.89 -20.45 8.75
N ASN A 383 -14.29 -21.73 8.77
CA ASN A 383 -14.08 -22.66 7.65
C ASN A 383 -12.61 -22.72 7.16
N THR A 384 -11.64 -22.56 8.06
CA THR A 384 -10.24 -22.58 7.66
C THR A 384 -9.83 -23.96 7.17
N LEU A 385 -9.09 -24.01 6.06
CA LEU A 385 -8.68 -25.24 5.43
C LEU A 385 -7.58 -25.91 6.25
N GLU A 386 -6.67 -25.11 6.78
CA GLU A 386 -5.60 -25.52 7.69
C GLU A 386 -5.65 -24.68 8.98
N VAL A 387 -4.72 -24.92 9.90
CA VAL A 387 -4.71 -24.29 11.21
C VAL A 387 -4.31 -22.80 11.10
N THR A 388 -5.08 -21.95 11.75
CA THR A 388 -4.65 -20.60 12.15
C THR A 388 -4.00 -20.69 13.54
N GLU A 389 -2.71 -20.41 13.65
CA GLU A 389 -1.97 -20.44 14.91
C GLU A 389 -1.82 -19.01 15.47
N PHE A 390 -2.23 -18.80 16.72
CA PHE A 390 -2.03 -17.58 17.49
C PHE A 390 -0.98 -17.83 18.58
N ILE A 391 0.10 -17.06 18.61
CA ILE A 391 1.23 -17.25 19.53
C ILE A 391 1.46 -15.96 20.34
N ASN A 392 1.40 -16.04 21.66
CA ASN A 392 1.62 -14.91 22.58
C ASN A 392 0.74 -13.69 22.24
N CYS A 393 -0.51 -13.93 21.82
CA CYS A 393 -1.46 -12.87 21.48
C CYS A 393 -2.29 -12.43 22.69
N VAL A 394 -2.73 -11.18 22.68
CA VAL A 394 -3.65 -10.62 23.67
C VAL A 394 -4.97 -10.28 23.00
N PHE A 395 -6.07 -10.74 23.57
CA PHE A 395 -7.43 -10.47 23.10
C PHE A 395 -8.22 -9.78 24.20
N ARG A 396 -8.83 -8.64 23.89
CA ARG A 396 -9.71 -7.90 24.79
C ARG A 396 -11.04 -7.66 24.10
N SER A 397 -12.13 -7.92 24.80
CA SER A 397 -13.47 -7.66 24.26
C SER A 397 -14.43 -7.28 25.38
N ASP A 398 -15.31 -6.31 25.11
CA ASP A 398 -16.47 -6.02 25.95
C ASP A 398 -17.72 -6.84 25.57
N PHE A 399 -17.60 -7.66 24.53
CA PHE A 399 -18.64 -8.54 24.03
C PHE A 399 -18.00 -9.89 23.72
N ASN A 400 -18.08 -10.43 22.50
CA ASN A 400 -17.65 -11.80 22.28
C ASN A 400 -16.14 -11.95 22.06
N PHE A 401 -15.57 -13.10 22.45
CA PHE A 401 -14.20 -13.46 22.09
C PHE A 401 -14.15 -14.04 20.67
N LEU A 402 -14.60 -15.29 20.49
CA LEU A 402 -14.34 -16.06 19.27
C LEU A 402 -15.63 -16.56 18.60
N LYS A 403 -15.65 -16.49 17.28
CA LYS A 403 -16.58 -17.25 16.43
C LYS A 403 -15.82 -18.35 15.66
N PRO A 404 -15.98 -19.64 16.03
CA PRO A 404 -15.16 -20.74 15.52
C PRO A 404 -15.82 -21.62 14.43
N SER A 405 -16.86 -21.14 13.73
CA SER A 405 -17.65 -21.94 12.78
C SER A 405 -16.81 -22.64 11.71
N GLY A 406 -16.68 -23.98 11.73
CA GLY A 406 -15.86 -24.67 10.73
C GLY A 406 -14.34 -24.50 10.91
N GLY A 407 -13.91 -23.75 11.92
CA GLY A 407 -12.55 -23.24 12.05
C GLY A 407 -11.58 -24.22 12.69
N LYS A 408 -10.30 -24.12 12.32
CA LYS A 408 -9.18 -24.82 12.95
C LYS A 408 -8.21 -23.77 13.50
N ALA A 409 -8.05 -23.71 14.82
CA ALA A 409 -7.14 -22.77 15.44
C ALA A 409 -6.41 -23.34 16.64
N ILE A 410 -5.17 -22.89 16.84
CA ILE A 410 -4.37 -23.17 18.03
C ILE A 410 -3.97 -21.82 18.65
N PHE A 411 -4.19 -21.68 19.95
CA PHE A 411 -3.78 -20.52 20.74
C PHE A 411 -2.68 -20.97 21.71
N ASN A 412 -1.47 -20.43 21.57
CA ASN A 412 -0.29 -20.78 22.34
C ASN A 412 0.17 -19.58 23.18
N GLY A 413 0.05 -19.66 24.51
CA GLY A 413 0.50 -18.59 25.41
C GLY A 413 -0.33 -17.31 25.34
N CYS A 414 -1.57 -17.38 24.85
CA CYS A 414 -2.41 -16.20 24.65
C CYS A 414 -3.12 -15.76 25.95
N ASN A 415 -3.40 -14.45 26.06
CA ASN A 415 -4.19 -13.87 27.14
C ASN A 415 -5.52 -13.33 26.59
N ILE A 416 -6.64 -13.87 27.05
CA ILE A 416 -7.98 -13.48 26.60
C ILE A 416 -8.75 -12.89 27.79
N THR A 417 -9.27 -11.68 27.64
CA THR A 417 -10.01 -10.95 28.67
C THR A 417 -11.36 -10.44 28.15
N LEU A 418 -12.44 -10.76 28.86
CA LEU A 418 -13.81 -10.30 28.57
C LEU A 418 -14.38 -9.40 29.67
N SER A 419 -14.84 -8.21 29.31
CA SER A 419 -15.48 -7.27 30.23
C SER A 419 -17.02 -7.34 30.17
N HIS A 420 -17.59 -8.06 31.13
CA HIS A 420 -18.98 -8.01 31.63
C HIS A 420 -20.14 -8.57 30.78
N GLU A 421 -20.23 -8.35 29.47
CA GLU A 421 -21.44 -8.70 28.70
C GLU A 421 -21.24 -9.74 27.59
N GLY A 422 -20.04 -10.30 27.51
CA GLY A 422 -19.58 -11.16 26.43
C GLY A 422 -19.78 -12.66 26.60
N GLU A 423 -19.72 -13.38 25.48
CA GLU A 423 -19.50 -14.83 25.46
C GLU A 423 -18.08 -15.15 24.97
N PHE A 424 -17.42 -16.15 25.59
CA PHE A 424 -16.13 -16.64 25.08
C PHE A 424 -16.26 -17.19 23.65
N PHE A 425 -17.31 -17.97 23.42
CA PHE A 425 -17.54 -18.63 22.15
C PHE A 425 -18.98 -18.40 21.76
N THR A 426 -19.18 -17.87 20.56
CA THR A 426 -20.53 -17.65 20.03
C THR A 426 -20.98 -18.87 19.24
N ALA A 427 -22.23 -19.28 19.44
CA ALA A 427 -22.84 -20.34 18.64
C ALA A 427 -22.90 -19.90 17.17
N GLY A 428 -22.27 -20.67 16.28
CA GLY A 428 -22.59 -20.57 14.87
C GLY A 428 -24.01 -21.10 14.67
N ASN A 429 -24.96 -20.25 14.29
CA ASN A 429 -26.33 -20.64 13.91
C ASN A 429 -26.43 -21.66 12.75
N ALA A 430 -25.32 -22.22 12.27
CA ALA A 430 -25.28 -23.20 11.21
C ALA A 430 -25.00 -24.59 11.80
N ALA A 431 -26.05 -25.38 11.97
CA ALA A 431 -25.95 -26.80 12.27
C ALA A 431 -24.97 -27.48 11.28
N GLY A 432 -23.97 -28.20 11.80
CA GLY A 432 -23.15 -29.14 11.01
C GLY A 432 -21.71 -28.73 10.69
N PHE A 433 -21.25 -27.52 11.02
CA PHE A 433 -19.85 -27.14 10.80
C PHE A 433 -19.02 -27.39 12.06
N GLY A 434 -18.49 -28.60 12.20
CA GLY A 434 -17.49 -28.94 13.23
C GLY A 434 -16.25 -28.03 13.16
N GLY A 435 -15.44 -27.98 14.21
CA GLY A 435 -14.21 -27.18 14.25
C GLY A 435 -13.22 -27.78 15.26
N LYS A 436 -11.98 -27.32 15.28
CA LYS A 436 -10.96 -27.76 16.25
C LYS A 436 -10.23 -26.55 16.80
N ILE A 437 -10.46 -26.25 18.06
CA ILE A 437 -9.90 -25.09 18.75
C ILE A 437 -9.07 -25.58 19.93
N GLU A 438 -7.78 -25.34 19.89
CA GLU A 438 -6.84 -25.76 20.94
C GLU A 438 -6.27 -24.53 21.67
N PHE A 439 -6.20 -24.60 22.99
CA PHE A 439 -5.57 -23.60 23.84
C PHE A 439 -4.45 -24.27 24.63
N ASN A 440 -3.24 -23.73 24.55
CA ASN A 440 -2.05 -24.24 25.22
C ASN A 440 -1.41 -23.12 26.04
N ASN A 441 -1.28 -23.30 27.35
CA ASN A 441 -0.68 -22.33 28.27
C ASN A 441 -1.34 -20.94 28.21
N CYS A 442 -2.64 -20.89 27.88
CA CYS A 442 -3.40 -19.64 27.77
C CYS A 442 -4.06 -19.25 29.10
N THR A 443 -4.28 -17.94 29.27
CA THR A 443 -5.13 -17.40 30.34
C THR A 443 -6.41 -16.88 29.73
N LEU A 444 -7.56 -17.36 30.20
CA LEU A 444 -8.89 -16.89 29.81
C LEU A 444 -9.56 -16.31 31.06
N SER A 445 -9.87 -15.02 31.03
CA SER A 445 -10.47 -14.30 32.16
C SER A 445 -11.76 -13.61 31.74
N GLN A 446 -12.83 -13.80 32.50
CA GLN A 446 -14.13 -13.16 32.26
C GLN A 446 -14.68 -12.54 33.54
N ARG A 447 -15.18 -11.30 33.45
CA ARG A 447 -15.75 -10.62 34.62
C ARG A 447 -17.19 -11.04 34.92
N SER A 448 -17.99 -11.30 33.89
CA SER A 448 -19.32 -11.92 33.95
C SER A 448 -19.80 -12.27 32.52
N GLY A 449 -20.78 -13.16 32.41
CA GLY A 449 -21.35 -13.62 31.13
C GLY A 449 -21.48 -15.14 31.05
N ASN A 450 -21.91 -15.67 29.90
CA ASN A 450 -22.01 -17.11 29.64
C ASN A 450 -20.95 -17.51 28.59
N GLY A 451 -20.16 -18.53 28.86
CA GLY A 451 -19.30 -19.16 27.84
C GLY A 451 -19.97 -20.40 27.27
N GLY A 452 -20.55 -20.31 26.07
CA GLY A 452 -21.21 -21.44 25.43
C GLY A 452 -20.32 -22.12 24.40
N MET A 453 -19.90 -23.37 24.64
CA MET A 453 -19.09 -24.13 23.69
C MET A 453 -20.01 -24.92 22.75
N TYR A 454 -20.14 -24.49 21.50
CA TYR A 454 -21.05 -25.11 20.53
C TYR A 454 -20.37 -25.39 19.20
N GLY A 455 -20.66 -26.55 18.61
CA GLY A 455 -20.33 -26.84 17.21
C GLY A 455 -18.84 -26.99 16.89
N ALA A 456 -17.95 -27.12 17.89
CA ALA A 456 -16.53 -27.37 17.68
C ALA A 456 -15.94 -28.24 18.80
N ASP A 457 -14.86 -28.95 18.50
CA ASP A 457 -14.01 -29.63 19.47
C ASP A 457 -13.09 -28.58 20.10
N PHE A 458 -13.04 -28.55 21.43
CA PHE A 458 -12.18 -27.63 22.18
C PHE A 458 -11.21 -28.43 23.04
N THR A 459 -9.94 -28.02 23.07
CA THR A 459 -8.92 -28.63 23.92
C THR A 459 -8.21 -27.55 24.72
N PHE A 460 -8.01 -27.78 26.02
CA PHE A 460 -7.32 -26.86 26.92
C PHE A 460 -6.18 -27.59 27.62
N ASN A 461 -4.94 -27.23 27.29
CA ASN A 461 -3.73 -27.81 27.87
C ASN A 461 -3.02 -26.77 28.73
N HIS A 462 -2.93 -27.00 30.03
CA HIS A 462 -2.26 -26.12 30.99
C HIS A 462 -2.78 -24.66 30.97
N CYS A 463 -4.08 -24.49 30.73
CA CYS A 463 -4.73 -23.18 30.72
C CYS A 463 -5.19 -22.75 32.12
N ILE A 464 -5.20 -21.43 32.34
CA ILE A 464 -5.83 -20.80 33.51
C ILE A 464 -7.17 -20.22 33.07
N LEU A 465 -8.25 -20.61 33.76
CA LEU A 465 -9.61 -20.17 33.51
C LEU A 465 -10.12 -19.40 34.74
N ASN A 466 -10.29 -18.09 34.62
CA ASN A 466 -10.71 -17.21 35.71
C ASN A 466 -12.09 -16.60 35.45
N SER A 467 -12.98 -16.63 36.44
CA SER A 467 -14.16 -15.77 36.51
C SER A 467 -14.05 -14.90 37.74
N ASP A 468 -14.24 -13.58 37.59
CA ASP A 468 -14.57 -12.77 38.76
C ASP A 468 -16.04 -13.00 39.12
N ASN A 469 -16.31 -13.09 40.41
CA ASN A 469 -17.63 -13.41 40.97
C ASN A 469 -18.42 -12.14 41.35
N ASP A 470 -18.03 -11.00 40.77
CA ASP A 470 -18.54 -9.65 41.14
C ASP A 470 -20.07 -9.55 41.02
N ASP A 471 -20.71 -10.37 40.17
CA ASP A 471 -22.16 -10.28 39.87
C ASP A 471 -23.01 -11.45 40.38
N LYS A 472 -22.49 -12.37 41.21
CA LYS A 472 -23.20 -13.61 41.64
C LYS A 472 -23.67 -14.51 40.47
N LYS A 473 -23.14 -14.35 39.25
CA LYS A 473 -23.41 -15.23 38.09
C LYS A 473 -22.35 -16.34 38.05
N PRO A 474 -22.71 -17.62 38.25
CA PRO A 474 -21.73 -18.65 38.56
C PRO A 474 -21.38 -19.49 37.33
N SER A 475 -20.47 -19.06 36.47
CA SER A 475 -19.66 -19.96 35.62
C SER A 475 -18.87 -19.23 34.52
N VAL A 476 -17.59 -19.58 34.33
CA VAL A 476 -16.83 -19.27 33.11
C VAL A 476 -17.42 -19.99 31.89
N PHE A 477 -17.91 -21.22 32.07
CA PHE A 477 -18.46 -22.06 31.01
C PHE A 477 -19.81 -22.67 31.40
N THR A 478 -20.77 -22.58 30.50
CA THR A 478 -22.01 -23.35 30.55
C THR A 478 -21.94 -24.37 29.43
N ILE A 479 -21.78 -25.65 29.79
CA ILE A 479 -21.81 -26.77 28.83
C ILE A 479 -23.26 -27.25 28.73
N GLY A 480 -24.00 -26.76 27.73
CA GLY A 480 -25.40 -27.12 27.50
C GLY A 480 -25.60 -27.85 26.16
N SER A 481 -26.44 -28.88 26.13
CA SER A 481 -26.89 -29.53 24.89
C SER A 481 -28.30 -29.06 24.54
N GLU A 482 -28.43 -27.99 23.76
CA GLU A 482 -29.70 -27.69 23.10
C GLU A 482 -29.76 -28.41 21.76
N SER A 483 -30.13 -29.69 21.82
CA SER A 483 -30.42 -30.58 20.67
C SER A 483 -29.26 -30.87 19.70
N ASN A 484 -28.95 -32.18 19.60
CA ASN A 484 -28.03 -32.85 18.67
C ASN A 484 -26.54 -32.88 19.06
N VAL A 485 -26.21 -33.88 19.87
CA VAL A 485 -25.03 -34.77 19.80
C VAL A 485 -23.78 -34.19 19.13
N HIS A 486 -23.00 -33.43 19.88
CA HIS A 486 -21.55 -33.38 19.69
C HIS A 486 -20.90 -33.64 21.05
N ALA A 487 -20.02 -34.64 21.10
CA ALA A 487 -19.37 -35.05 22.33
C ALA A 487 -18.37 -33.98 22.74
N VAL A 488 -18.58 -33.36 23.91
CA VAL A 488 -17.51 -32.66 24.62
C VAL A 488 -16.53 -33.74 25.08
N ARG A 489 -15.30 -33.74 24.54
CA ARG A 489 -14.22 -34.62 24.97
C ARG A 489 -13.13 -33.82 25.65
#